data_AF-A0A955INH9-F1
#
_entry.id   AF-A0A955INH9-F1
#
_cell.length_a   1.000
_cell.length_b   1.000
_cell.length_c   1.000
_cell.angle_alpha   90.00
_cell.angle_beta   90.00
_cell.angle_gamma   90.00
#
_symmetry.space_group_name_H-M   'P 1'
#
loop_
_entity.id
_entity.type
_entity.pdbx_description
1 polymer ?
#
loop_
_entity_poly.entity_id
_entity_poly.type
_entity_poly.pdbx_seq_one_letter_code
_entity_poly.pdbx_strand_id
1 'polypeptide(L)'
;MTQQPHIAPSAVAPPAWRSRRAWIVLIVATTLALALDLASKSVAFEHVADRPVTVDRQQVLTQMAKDVRGLQILVPVHKPITAIPKLLEFKLVLNGGAVFGSGQGKRWFFIGFTGVALLFAIYLFAKWTRANETWSHIAIGLIISGGLGNLYDRLSFACVRDFIHPLPGVEFPFGITLPGGRTEVWPYVSNVADAALLLGIIFLLIRIWRDDASLRKRQAALEAS
;
A
#
# COMPACT_ATOMS: atom_id res chain seq x y z
N MET A 1 16.98 54.75 -16.08
CA MET A 1 17.26 53.42 -16.66
C MET A 1 17.66 52.48 -15.54
N THR A 2 16.69 51.92 -14.84
CA THR A 2 16.87 50.95 -13.76
C THR A 2 16.95 49.57 -14.41
N GLN A 3 18.14 48.96 -14.43
CA GLN A 3 18.31 47.60 -14.93
C GLN A 3 17.52 46.63 -14.04
N GLN A 4 16.52 45.95 -14.60
CA GLN A 4 15.89 44.79 -13.97
C GLN A 4 16.94 43.67 -13.82
N PRO A 5 17.06 43.04 -12.65
CA PRO A 5 17.93 41.89 -12.50
C PRO A 5 17.39 40.75 -13.36
N HIS A 6 18.17 40.29 -14.33
CA HIS A 6 17.90 39.07 -15.09
C HIS A 6 17.91 37.88 -14.10
N ILE A 7 16.72 37.48 -13.63
CA ILE A 7 16.53 36.23 -12.91
C ILE A 7 16.70 35.12 -13.96
N ALA A 8 17.87 34.48 -13.99
CA ALA A 8 18.08 33.30 -14.81
C ALA A 8 17.01 32.25 -14.46
N PRO A 9 16.26 31.70 -15.43
CA PRO A 9 15.27 30.68 -15.15
C PRO A 9 15.98 29.48 -14.50
N SER A 10 15.58 29.13 -13.28
CA SER A 10 16.10 27.95 -12.58
C SER A 10 15.99 26.75 -13.53
N ALA A 11 17.11 26.16 -13.92
CA ALA A 11 17.13 25.06 -14.87
C ALA A 11 16.23 23.92 -14.36
N VAL A 12 15.19 23.60 -15.12
CA VAL A 12 14.25 22.53 -14.77
C VAL A 12 15.02 21.23 -14.69
N ALA A 13 14.96 20.54 -13.55
CA ALA A 13 15.67 19.29 -13.35
C ALA A 13 15.29 18.25 -14.43
N PRO A 14 16.23 17.39 -14.86
CA PRO A 14 15.94 16.40 -15.89
C PRO A 14 14.86 15.41 -15.42
N PRO A 15 14.15 14.75 -16.35
CA PRO A 15 13.24 13.65 -16.01
C PRO A 15 13.92 12.57 -15.16
N ALA A 16 13.20 12.00 -14.20
CA ALA A 16 13.78 11.06 -13.23
C ALA A 16 14.43 9.83 -13.87
N TRP A 17 13.87 9.30 -14.98
CA TRP A 17 14.42 8.13 -15.66
C TRP A 17 15.86 8.31 -16.20
N ARG A 18 16.31 9.55 -16.40
CA ARG A 18 17.70 9.87 -16.81
C ARG A 18 18.67 10.06 -15.63
N SER A 19 18.16 10.06 -14.39
CA SER A 19 18.95 10.30 -13.19
C SER A 19 19.26 8.99 -12.47
N ARG A 20 20.55 8.67 -12.35
CA ARG A 20 21.03 7.51 -11.57
C ARG A 20 20.59 7.60 -10.11
N ARG A 21 20.65 8.78 -9.52
CA ARG A 21 20.23 9.01 -8.14
C ARG A 21 18.74 8.72 -7.94
N ALA A 22 17.89 9.12 -8.89
CA ALA A 22 16.45 8.88 -8.80
C ALA A 22 16.13 7.38 -8.81
N TRP A 23 16.78 6.62 -9.70
CA TRP A 23 16.68 5.15 -9.73
C TRP A 23 17.18 4.50 -8.45
N ILE A 24 18.32 4.94 -7.90
CA ILE A 24 18.85 4.41 -6.64
C ILE A 24 17.84 4.61 -5.51
N VAL A 25 17.25 5.81 -5.37
CA VAL A 25 16.24 6.09 -4.35
C VAL A 25 15.02 5.20 -4.53
N LEU A 26 14.50 5.08 -5.77
CA LEU A 26 13.35 4.23 -6.07
C LEU A 26 13.62 2.77 -5.69
N ILE A 27 14.77 2.21 -6.11
CA ILE A 27 15.14 0.82 -5.86
C ILE A 27 15.33 0.58 -4.37
N VAL A 28 16.09 1.42 -3.68
CA VAL A 28 16.35 1.26 -2.23
C VAL A 28 15.05 1.34 -1.44
N ALA A 29 14.19 2.33 -1.72
CA ALA A 29 12.88 2.43 -1.05
C ALA A 29 12.01 1.19 -1.31
N THR A 30 11.97 0.73 -2.57
CA THR A 30 11.20 -0.46 -2.96
C THR A 30 11.71 -1.71 -2.25
N THR A 31 13.02 -1.96 -2.27
CA THR A 31 13.63 -3.16 -1.70
C THR A 31 13.49 -3.19 -0.19
N LEU A 32 13.73 -2.08 0.51
CA LEU A 32 13.59 -2.02 1.96
C LEU A 32 12.14 -2.25 2.40
N ALA A 33 11.18 -1.60 1.75
CA ALA A 33 9.76 -1.76 2.09
C ALA A 33 9.24 -3.16 1.73
N LEU A 34 9.68 -3.75 0.61
CA LEU A 34 9.34 -5.12 0.24
C LEU A 34 9.92 -6.13 1.22
N ALA A 35 11.20 -5.96 1.61
CA ALA A 35 11.84 -6.83 2.60
C ALA A 35 11.11 -6.74 3.95
N LEU A 36 10.73 -5.54 4.37
CA LEU A 36 9.94 -5.33 5.59
C LEU A 36 8.59 -6.03 5.51
N ASP A 37 7.86 -5.94 4.39
CA ASP A 37 6.58 -6.63 4.21
C ASP A 37 6.75 -8.15 4.31
N LEU A 38 7.65 -8.74 3.51
CA LEU A 38 7.83 -10.19 3.49
C LEU A 38 8.34 -10.73 4.83
N ALA A 39 9.26 -10.03 5.49
CA ALA A 39 9.75 -10.39 6.81
C ALA A 39 8.63 -10.28 7.86
N SER A 40 7.84 -9.20 7.85
CA SER A 40 6.75 -9.00 8.80
C SER A 40 5.67 -10.07 8.67
N LYS A 41 5.33 -10.48 7.45
CA LYS A 41 4.42 -11.61 7.19
C LYS A 41 4.96 -12.93 7.70
N SER A 42 6.26 -13.20 7.48
CA SER A 42 6.92 -14.40 7.99
C SER A 42 6.87 -14.44 9.51
N VAL A 43 7.31 -13.36 10.16
CA VAL A 43 7.33 -13.25 11.62
C VAL A 43 5.94 -13.36 12.22
N ALA A 44 4.94 -12.70 11.62
CA ALA A 44 3.57 -12.74 12.13
C ALA A 44 3.00 -14.17 12.09
N PHE A 45 3.13 -14.87 10.96
CA PHE A 45 2.60 -16.22 10.82
C PHE A 45 3.37 -17.25 11.65
N GLU A 46 4.59 -16.94 12.08
CA GLU A 46 5.37 -17.78 12.99
C GLU A 46 5.01 -17.56 14.47
N HIS A 47 4.66 -16.33 14.87
CA HIS A 47 4.60 -15.96 16.30
C HIS A 47 3.24 -15.47 16.83
N VAL A 48 2.28 -15.11 15.97
CA VAL A 48 1.01 -14.52 16.43
C VAL A 48 0.03 -15.57 16.96
N ALA A 49 0.10 -16.79 16.45
CA ALA A 49 -0.68 -17.92 16.95
C ALA A 49 0.16 -18.77 17.91
N ASP A 50 -0.50 -19.62 18.69
CA ASP A 50 0.16 -20.52 19.67
C ASP A 50 1.15 -21.51 19.03
N ARG A 51 1.05 -21.71 17.71
CA ARG A 51 1.96 -22.50 16.90
C ARG A 51 2.19 -21.83 15.55
N PRO A 52 3.36 -22.02 14.91
CA PRO A 52 3.64 -21.52 13.58
C PRO A 52 2.58 -21.97 12.57
N VAL A 53 2.10 -21.03 11.75
CA VAL A 53 1.07 -21.25 10.72
C VAL A 53 1.75 -21.33 9.36
N THR A 54 1.87 -22.56 8.84
CA THR A 54 2.37 -22.80 7.48
C THR A 54 1.25 -22.68 6.46
N VAL A 55 1.41 -21.81 5.48
CA VAL A 55 0.42 -21.61 4.41
C VAL A 55 0.78 -22.47 3.21
N ASP A 56 0.07 -23.60 3.05
CA ASP A 56 0.23 -24.46 1.88
C ASP A 56 -0.65 -23.98 0.71
N ARG A 57 -0.02 -23.79 -0.45
CA ARG A 57 -0.70 -23.30 -1.67
C ARG A 57 -1.82 -24.23 -2.11
N GLN A 58 -1.61 -25.54 -2.06
CA GLN A 58 -2.57 -26.50 -2.58
C GLN A 58 -3.80 -26.55 -1.67
N GLN A 59 -3.60 -26.51 -0.35
CA GLN A 59 -4.68 -26.38 0.62
C GLN A 59 -5.48 -25.08 0.41
N VAL A 60 -4.81 -23.95 0.18
CA VAL A 60 -5.48 -22.68 -0.12
C VAL A 60 -6.32 -22.82 -1.39
N LEU A 61 -5.75 -23.33 -2.49
CA LEU A 61 -6.48 -23.52 -3.75
C LEU A 61 -7.68 -24.46 -3.59
N THR A 62 -7.51 -25.58 -2.91
CA THR A 62 -8.60 -26.52 -2.62
C THR A 62 -9.68 -25.88 -1.78
N GLN A 63 -9.32 -25.09 -0.77
CA GLN A 63 -10.30 -24.40 0.06
C GLN A 63 -11.01 -23.29 -0.70
N MET A 64 -10.30 -22.49 -1.50
CA MET A 64 -10.88 -21.46 -2.36
C MET A 64 -11.88 -22.03 -3.38
N ALA A 65 -11.63 -23.24 -3.88
CA ALA A 65 -12.56 -23.91 -4.80
C ALA A 65 -13.85 -24.38 -4.10
N LYS A 66 -13.82 -24.62 -2.79
CA LYS A 66 -14.98 -25.03 -1.98
C LYS A 66 -15.75 -23.82 -1.46
N ASP A 67 -15.07 -22.94 -0.73
CA ASP A 67 -15.62 -21.71 -0.17
C ASP A 67 -14.49 -20.71 0.09
N VAL A 68 -14.49 -19.63 -0.67
CA VAL A 68 -13.52 -18.54 -0.55
C VAL A 68 -13.59 -17.85 0.82
N ARG A 69 -14.75 -17.86 1.49
CA ARG A 69 -14.90 -17.29 2.85
C ARG A 69 -14.33 -18.19 3.93
N GLY A 70 -14.21 -19.48 3.64
CA GLY A 70 -13.71 -20.49 4.56
C GLY A 70 -12.19 -20.57 4.66
N LEU A 71 -11.41 -19.67 4.06
CA LEU A 71 -9.94 -19.74 4.15
C LEU A 71 -9.40 -19.65 5.57
N GLN A 72 -10.17 -19.06 6.49
CA GLN A 72 -9.78 -18.98 7.89
C GLN A 72 -9.74 -20.35 8.57
N ILE A 73 -10.34 -21.41 8.00
CA ILE A 73 -10.20 -22.78 8.52
C ILE A 73 -8.76 -23.30 8.46
N LEU A 74 -7.93 -22.74 7.57
CA LEU A 74 -6.52 -23.08 7.43
C LEU A 74 -5.65 -22.37 8.47
N VAL A 75 -6.21 -21.38 9.18
CA VAL A 75 -5.55 -20.70 10.29
C VAL A 75 -6.10 -21.31 11.58
N PRO A 76 -5.26 -21.82 12.49
CA PRO A 76 -5.75 -22.31 13.78
C PRO A 76 -6.45 -21.18 14.53
N VAL A 77 -7.53 -21.50 15.24
CA VAL A 77 -8.18 -20.55 16.15
C VAL A 77 -7.14 -20.09 17.16
N HIS A 78 -6.93 -18.79 17.23
CA HIS A 78 -5.94 -18.18 18.11
C HIS A 78 -6.48 -16.87 18.68
N LYS A 79 -5.96 -16.46 19.83
CA LYS A 79 -6.27 -15.15 20.39
C LYS A 79 -5.43 -14.08 19.67
N PRO A 80 -6.01 -12.94 19.26
CA PRO A 80 -5.22 -11.82 18.77
C PRO A 80 -4.23 -11.30 19.82
N ILE A 81 -3.06 -10.85 19.39
CA ILE A 81 -2.08 -10.19 20.26
C ILE A 81 -2.38 -8.69 20.26
N THR A 82 -2.89 -8.16 21.36
CA THR A 82 -3.12 -6.71 21.50
C THR A 82 -1.79 -5.99 21.78
N ALA A 83 -1.31 -5.22 20.81
CA ALA A 83 -0.11 -4.40 20.98
C ALA A 83 -0.43 -3.07 21.67
N ILE A 84 -1.51 -2.40 21.26
CA ILE A 84 -2.00 -1.17 21.86
C ILE A 84 -3.53 -1.26 21.98
N PRO A 85 -4.10 -1.22 23.19
CA PRO A 85 -5.54 -1.34 23.40
C PRO A 85 -6.33 -0.35 22.55
N LYS A 86 -7.36 -0.84 21.85
CA LYS A 86 -8.24 -0.07 20.94
C LYS A 86 -7.55 0.64 19.77
N LEU A 87 -6.26 0.43 19.55
CA LEU A 87 -5.52 1.04 18.45
C LEU A 87 -4.91 0.00 17.51
N LEU A 88 -4.32 -1.06 18.06
CA LEU A 88 -3.58 -2.04 17.27
C LEU A 88 -3.59 -3.42 17.94
N GLU A 89 -4.06 -4.42 17.19
CA GLU A 89 -3.83 -5.82 17.49
C GLU A 89 -3.26 -6.56 16.28
N PHE A 90 -2.64 -7.71 16.54
CA PHE A 90 -2.17 -8.64 15.52
C PHE A 90 -3.08 -9.86 15.47
N LYS A 91 -3.63 -10.15 14.30
CA LYS A 91 -4.59 -11.23 14.06
C LYS A 91 -4.35 -11.86 12.70
N LEU A 92 -4.10 -13.17 12.64
CA LEU A 92 -3.79 -13.82 11.37
C LEU A 92 -5.04 -14.00 10.51
N VAL A 93 -4.96 -13.56 9.26
CA VAL A 93 -6.03 -13.67 8.28
C VAL A 93 -5.46 -14.07 6.93
N LEU A 94 -6.05 -15.08 6.29
CA LEU A 94 -5.76 -15.41 4.89
C LEU A 94 -6.78 -14.74 3.97
N ASN A 95 -6.31 -13.87 3.09
CA ASN A 95 -7.15 -13.07 2.21
C ASN A 95 -7.11 -13.60 0.77
N GLY A 96 -8.19 -14.28 0.37
CA GLY A 96 -8.35 -14.83 -0.98
C GLY A 96 -8.69 -13.81 -2.08
N GLY A 97 -8.57 -12.50 -1.81
CA GLY A 97 -8.99 -11.43 -2.74
C GLY A 97 -10.35 -10.81 -2.41
N ALA A 98 -10.79 -10.88 -1.15
CA ALA A 98 -12.01 -10.21 -0.72
C ALA A 98 -11.73 -8.73 -0.41
N VAL A 99 -11.38 -7.93 -1.41
CA VAL A 99 -11.46 -6.47 -1.25
C VAL A 99 -12.94 -6.13 -1.10
N PHE A 100 -13.36 -5.73 0.11
CA PHE A 100 -14.75 -5.39 0.48
C PHE A 100 -15.82 -6.47 0.21
N GLY A 101 -15.45 -7.75 0.21
CA GLY A 101 -16.40 -8.86 0.02
C GLY A 101 -16.89 -9.11 -1.42
N SER A 102 -16.50 -8.28 -2.41
CA SER A 102 -16.98 -8.37 -3.81
C SER A 102 -15.99 -8.98 -4.81
N GLY A 103 -14.73 -9.20 -4.39
CA GLY A 103 -13.64 -9.74 -5.23
C GLY A 103 -13.34 -11.24 -5.08
N GLN A 104 -14.14 -11.98 -4.31
CA GLN A 104 -13.85 -13.38 -3.95
C GLN A 104 -13.67 -14.28 -5.19
N GLY A 105 -12.61 -15.10 -5.19
CA GLY A 105 -12.28 -16.01 -6.29
C GLY A 105 -11.61 -15.35 -7.50
N LYS A 106 -11.50 -14.02 -7.56
CA LYS A 106 -10.91 -13.29 -8.69
C LYS A 106 -9.40 -13.09 -8.56
N ARG A 107 -8.67 -14.12 -8.11
CA ARG A 107 -7.21 -14.07 -7.92
C ARG A 107 -6.47 -13.53 -9.15
N TRP A 108 -6.80 -14.06 -10.33
CA TRP A 108 -6.16 -13.66 -11.59
C TRP A 108 -6.45 -12.21 -11.99
N PHE A 109 -7.64 -11.69 -11.64
CA PHE A 109 -7.94 -10.27 -11.82
C PHE A 109 -7.01 -9.42 -10.96
N PHE A 110 -6.81 -9.74 -9.67
CA PHE A 110 -5.90 -8.97 -8.81
C PHE A 110 -4.44 -9.08 -9.25
N ILE A 111 -4.00 -10.24 -9.76
CA ILE A 111 -2.66 -10.40 -10.34
C ILE A 111 -2.50 -9.46 -11.55
N GLY A 112 -3.44 -9.52 -12.49
CA GLY A 112 -3.42 -8.68 -13.70
C GLY A 112 -3.50 -7.19 -13.36
N PHE A 113 -4.43 -6.80 -12.49
CA PHE A 113 -4.58 -5.43 -12.01
C PHE A 113 -3.30 -4.92 -11.34
N THR A 114 -2.68 -5.72 -10.47
CA THR A 114 -1.42 -5.35 -9.81
C THR A 114 -0.31 -5.19 -10.85
N GLY A 115 -0.20 -6.08 -11.83
CA GLY A 115 0.76 -5.95 -12.92
C GLY A 115 0.63 -4.63 -13.69
N VAL A 116 -0.61 -4.27 -14.07
CA VAL A 116 -0.90 -2.99 -14.72
C VAL A 116 -0.54 -1.80 -13.82
N ALA A 117 -0.91 -1.86 -12.54
CA ALA A 117 -0.61 -0.80 -11.57
C ALA A 117 0.90 -0.60 -11.38
N LEU A 118 1.70 -1.68 -11.35
CA LEU A 118 3.16 -1.60 -11.26
C LEU A 118 3.78 -0.97 -12.51
N LEU A 119 3.32 -1.35 -13.70
CA LEU A 119 3.75 -0.72 -14.95
C LEU A 119 3.41 0.78 -14.97
N PHE A 120 2.21 1.12 -14.50
CA PHE A 120 1.78 2.52 -14.37
C PHE A 120 2.62 3.30 -13.36
N ALA A 121 2.99 2.70 -12.22
CA ALA A 121 3.86 3.32 -11.23
C ALA A 121 5.27 3.62 -11.80
N ILE A 122 5.85 2.69 -12.57
CA ILE A 122 7.12 2.91 -13.27
C ILE A 122 6.98 3.99 -14.35
N TYR A 123 5.87 4.00 -15.09
CA TYR A 123 5.55 5.05 -16.04
C TYR A 123 5.48 6.44 -15.36
N LEU A 124 4.78 6.55 -14.23
CA LEU A 124 4.68 7.78 -13.45
C LEU A 124 6.06 8.25 -12.97
N PHE A 125 6.88 7.34 -12.44
CA PHE A 125 8.27 7.64 -12.09
C PHE A 125 9.00 8.21 -13.30
N ALA A 126 8.96 7.53 -14.45
CA ALA A 126 9.73 7.92 -15.61
C ALA A 126 9.24 9.23 -16.26
N LYS A 127 7.93 9.45 -16.37
CA LYS A 127 7.35 10.53 -17.19
C LYS A 127 6.85 11.72 -16.38
N TRP A 128 6.53 11.52 -15.12
CA TRP A 128 5.86 12.51 -14.28
C TRP A 128 6.69 13.00 -13.10
N THR A 129 7.86 12.38 -12.84
CA THR A 129 8.77 12.86 -11.78
C THR A 129 10.08 13.43 -12.33
N ARG A 130 10.67 14.35 -11.57
CA ARG A 130 11.95 15.02 -11.85
C ARG A 130 13.05 14.49 -10.93
N ALA A 131 14.30 14.58 -11.39
CA ALA A 131 15.46 14.02 -10.70
C ALA A 131 15.64 14.49 -9.24
N ASN A 132 15.16 15.67 -8.88
CA ASN A 132 15.23 16.24 -7.54
C ASN A 132 14.03 15.89 -6.63
N GLU A 133 12.99 15.23 -7.15
CA GLU A 133 11.75 14.91 -6.43
C GLU A 133 11.85 13.63 -5.61
N THR A 134 12.84 13.60 -4.71
CA THR A 134 13.18 12.43 -3.88
C THR A 134 11.98 11.81 -3.17
N TRP A 135 11.08 12.63 -2.60
CA TRP A 135 9.87 12.17 -1.93
C TRP A 135 8.89 11.45 -2.86
N SER A 136 8.80 11.87 -4.14
CA SER A 136 7.97 11.17 -5.12
C SER A 136 8.58 9.83 -5.50
N HIS A 137 9.91 9.73 -5.61
CA HIS A 137 10.58 8.45 -5.84
C HIS A 137 10.35 7.48 -4.66
N ILE A 138 10.44 7.95 -3.42
CA ILE A 138 10.14 7.14 -2.23
C ILE A 138 8.68 6.69 -2.26
N ALA A 139 7.73 7.60 -2.49
CA ALA A 139 6.31 7.30 -2.53
C ALA A 139 5.95 6.25 -3.61
N ILE A 140 6.52 6.39 -4.81
CA ILE A 140 6.35 5.40 -5.88
C ILE A 140 7.02 4.07 -5.50
N GLY A 141 8.19 4.10 -4.86
CA GLY A 141 8.85 2.89 -4.35
C GLY A 141 7.99 2.15 -3.32
N LEU A 142 7.30 2.86 -2.42
CA LEU A 142 6.35 2.27 -1.48
C LEU A 142 5.17 1.62 -2.21
N ILE A 143 4.59 2.28 -3.22
CA ILE A 143 3.50 1.71 -4.03
C ILE A 143 3.94 0.44 -4.75
N ILE A 144 5.12 0.48 -5.39
CA ILE A 144 5.70 -0.69 -6.08
C ILE A 144 5.95 -1.82 -5.08
N SER A 145 6.54 -1.52 -3.93
CA SER A 145 6.82 -2.54 -2.90
C SER A 145 5.56 -3.21 -2.36
N GLY A 146 4.51 -2.44 -2.07
CA GLY A 146 3.25 -2.99 -1.58
C GLY A 146 2.52 -3.82 -2.63
N GLY A 147 2.54 -3.37 -3.89
CA GLY A 147 2.06 -4.17 -5.02
C GLY A 147 2.83 -5.48 -5.16
N LEU A 148 4.16 -5.44 -5.13
CA LEU A 148 5.02 -6.63 -5.23
C LEU A 148 4.86 -7.59 -4.05
N GLY A 149 4.77 -7.11 -2.81
CA GLY A 149 4.61 -7.96 -1.62
C GLY A 149 3.30 -8.74 -1.64
N ASN A 150 2.20 -8.07 -1.99
CA ASN A 150 0.90 -8.72 -2.13
C ASN A 150 0.79 -9.55 -3.42
N LEU A 151 1.53 -9.23 -4.48
CA LEU A 151 1.63 -10.06 -5.68
C LEU A 151 2.42 -11.34 -5.40
N TYR A 152 3.52 -11.25 -4.67
CA TYR A 152 4.32 -12.40 -4.24
C TYR A 152 3.46 -13.41 -3.49
N ASP A 153 2.71 -12.97 -2.48
CA ASP A 153 1.84 -13.88 -1.73
C ASP A 153 0.78 -14.55 -2.63
N ARG A 154 0.14 -13.77 -3.52
CA ARG A 154 -0.81 -14.33 -4.50
C ARG A 154 -0.16 -15.32 -5.44
N LEU A 155 1.09 -15.13 -5.83
CA LEU A 155 1.81 -16.04 -6.73
C LEU A 155 2.36 -17.26 -6.02
N SER A 156 2.71 -17.17 -4.74
CA SER A 156 3.27 -18.25 -3.93
C SER A 156 2.17 -19.06 -3.25
N PHE A 157 1.31 -18.41 -2.47
CA PHE A 157 0.33 -19.03 -1.57
C PHE A 157 -1.11 -19.00 -2.08
N ALA A 158 -1.37 -18.39 -3.24
CA ALA A 158 -2.71 -18.20 -3.82
C ALA A 158 -3.67 -17.28 -3.03
N CYS A 159 -3.23 -16.75 -1.89
CA CYS A 159 -3.92 -15.75 -1.07
C CYS A 159 -2.89 -14.74 -0.54
N VAL A 160 -3.35 -13.68 0.12
CA VAL A 160 -2.50 -12.69 0.81
C VAL A 160 -2.49 -12.98 2.31
N ARG A 161 -1.33 -12.84 2.95
CA ARG A 161 -1.15 -13.02 4.39
C ARG A 161 -1.34 -11.68 5.10
N ASP A 162 -2.45 -11.55 5.84
CA ASP A 162 -2.80 -10.35 6.60
C ASP A 162 -2.65 -10.62 8.09
N PHE A 163 -2.21 -9.61 8.85
CA PHE A 163 -1.94 -9.74 10.28
C PHE A 163 -2.11 -8.47 11.12
N ILE A 164 -2.20 -7.29 10.51
CA ILE A 164 -2.34 -6.00 11.19
C ILE A 164 -3.82 -5.66 11.29
N HIS A 165 -4.36 -5.51 12.50
CA HIS A 165 -5.75 -5.09 12.72
C HIS A 165 -5.79 -3.76 13.49
N PRO A 166 -5.97 -2.64 12.77
CA PRO A 166 -6.14 -1.32 13.36
C PRO A 166 -7.50 -1.17 14.05
N LEU A 167 -7.55 -0.36 15.11
CA LEU A 167 -8.78 0.08 15.80
C LEU A 167 -9.74 -1.07 16.18
N PRO A 168 -9.25 -2.18 16.80
CA PRO A 168 -10.08 -3.32 17.10
C PRO A 168 -11.20 -2.94 18.09
N GLY A 169 -12.45 -3.28 17.73
CA GLY A 169 -13.63 -3.04 18.57
C GLY A 169 -14.00 -1.56 18.74
N VAL A 170 -13.43 -0.66 17.95
CA VAL A 170 -13.85 0.76 17.92
C VAL A 170 -15.04 0.86 16.99
N GLU A 171 -16.20 1.27 17.51
CA GLU A 171 -17.43 1.41 16.73
C GLU A 171 -17.67 2.86 16.29
N PHE A 172 -18.44 3.04 15.22
CA PHE A 172 -18.87 4.38 14.82
C PHE A 172 -19.76 5.02 15.88
N PRO A 173 -19.61 6.33 16.13
CA PRO A 173 -20.51 7.03 17.02
C PRO A 173 -21.94 7.03 16.44
N PHE A 174 -22.93 7.15 17.32
CA PHE A 174 -24.35 7.26 16.96
C PHE A 174 -24.98 6.02 16.30
N GLY A 175 -24.39 4.83 16.46
CA GLY A 175 -24.96 3.57 15.97
C GLY A 175 -24.94 3.44 14.44
N ILE A 176 -24.05 4.18 13.77
CA ILE A 176 -23.88 4.08 12.33
C ILE A 176 -23.30 2.70 11.98
N THR A 177 -24.00 1.96 11.13
CA THR A 177 -23.54 0.65 10.64
C THR A 177 -23.03 0.77 9.20
N LEU A 178 -21.87 0.18 8.94
CA LEU A 178 -21.37 -0.02 7.57
C LEU A 178 -22.27 -0.99 6.78
N PRO A 179 -22.24 -0.93 5.44
CA PRO A 179 -22.87 -1.93 4.59
C PRO A 179 -22.51 -3.35 5.01
N GLY A 180 -23.52 -4.20 5.22
CA GLY A 180 -23.33 -5.55 5.76
C GLY A 180 -23.41 -5.65 7.30
N GLY A 181 -23.90 -4.61 7.98
CA GLY A 181 -24.27 -4.66 9.40
C GLY A 181 -23.09 -4.59 10.37
N ARG A 182 -21.91 -4.15 9.91
CA ARG A 182 -20.72 -4.01 10.76
C ARG A 182 -20.74 -2.67 11.49
N THR A 183 -20.51 -2.67 12.79
CA THR A 183 -20.46 -1.46 13.63
C THR A 183 -19.05 -0.91 13.79
N GLU A 184 -18.03 -1.76 13.59
CA GLU A 184 -16.63 -1.39 13.73
C GLU A 184 -16.18 -0.38 12.66
N VAL A 185 -15.41 0.61 13.08
CA VAL A 185 -14.78 1.63 12.23
C VAL A 185 -13.81 0.99 11.26
N TRP A 186 -13.07 -0.03 11.70
CA TRP A 186 -12.07 -0.71 10.89
C TRP A 186 -12.15 -2.24 11.05
N PRO A 187 -13.08 -2.91 10.35
CA PRO A 187 -13.29 -4.36 10.50
C PRO A 187 -12.31 -5.22 9.68
N TYR A 188 -11.24 -4.63 9.14
CA TYR A 188 -10.37 -5.27 8.16
C TYR A 188 -8.96 -5.46 8.73
N VAL A 189 -8.42 -6.65 8.51
CA VAL A 189 -7.02 -6.97 8.77
C VAL A 189 -6.23 -6.74 7.49
N SER A 190 -5.05 -6.12 7.61
CA SER A 190 -4.16 -5.76 6.52
C SER A 190 -2.73 -6.24 6.79
N ASN A 191 -1.78 -5.80 5.97
CA ASN A 191 -0.36 -6.05 6.17
C ASN A 191 0.49 -4.79 5.88
N VAL A 192 1.82 -4.95 5.95
CA VAL A 192 2.76 -3.85 5.71
C VAL A 192 2.73 -3.39 4.24
N ALA A 193 2.52 -4.29 3.28
CA ALA A 193 2.33 -3.92 1.88
C ALA A 193 1.11 -2.99 1.67
N ASP A 194 0.00 -3.21 2.37
CA ASP A 194 -1.16 -2.32 2.31
C ASP A 194 -0.86 -0.96 2.94
N ALA A 195 -0.14 -0.94 4.06
CA ALA A 195 0.33 0.30 4.68
C ALA A 195 1.27 1.09 3.75
N ALA A 196 2.18 0.40 3.06
CA ALA A 196 3.08 1.02 2.08
C ALA A 196 2.31 1.63 0.89
N LEU A 197 1.29 0.92 0.38
CA LEU A 197 0.39 1.46 -0.66
C LEU A 197 -0.31 2.73 -0.19
N LEU A 198 -0.92 2.70 1.00
CA LEU A 198 -1.62 3.86 1.57
C LEU A 198 -0.68 5.06 1.76
N LEU A 199 0.49 4.84 2.37
CA LEU A 199 1.46 5.90 2.60
C LEU A 199 2.00 6.49 1.29
N GLY A 200 2.32 5.64 0.31
CA GLY A 200 2.76 6.09 -1.00
C GLY A 200 1.71 6.92 -1.73
N ILE A 201 0.44 6.51 -1.70
CA ILE A 201 -0.67 7.28 -2.27
C ILE A 201 -0.82 8.63 -1.54
N ILE A 202 -0.82 8.63 -0.20
CA ILE A 202 -0.92 9.86 0.60
C ILE A 202 0.20 10.84 0.25
N PHE A 203 1.45 10.38 0.13
CA PHE A 203 2.57 11.24 -0.25
C PHE A 203 2.43 11.82 -1.65
N LEU A 204 1.96 11.04 -2.63
CA LEU A 204 1.71 11.55 -3.97
C LEU A 204 0.56 12.57 -3.99
N LEU A 205 -0.52 12.33 -3.25
CA LEU A 205 -1.64 13.28 -3.14
C LEU A 205 -1.20 14.60 -2.49
N ILE A 206 -0.41 14.54 -1.41
CA ILE A 206 0.15 15.72 -0.77
C ILE A 206 1.04 16.49 -1.76
N ARG A 207 1.85 15.79 -2.56
CA ARG A 207 2.69 16.42 -3.60
C ARG A 207 1.84 17.13 -4.64
N ILE A 208 0.82 16.47 -5.20
CA ILE A 208 -0.10 17.07 -6.19
C ILE A 208 -0.78 18.32 -5.61
N TRP A 209 -1.29 18.24 -4.38
CA TRP A 209 -1.94 19.37 -3.72
C TRP A 209 -1.00 20.57 -3.51
N ARG A 210 0.27 20.31 -3.14
CA ARG A 210 1.29 21.37 -2.99
C ARG A 210 1.68 22.00 -4.31
N ASP A 211 1.78 21.20 -5.38
CA ASP A 211 2.08 21.67 -6.73
C ASP A 211 0.96 22.61 -7.21
N ASP A 212 -0.31 22.20 -7.10
CA ASP A 212 -1.48 23.03 -7.44
C ASP A 212 -1.55 24.33 -6.64
N ALA A 213 -1.33 24.26 -5.33
CA ALA A 213 -1.34 25.46 -4.47
C ALA A 213 -0.23 26.44 -4.87
N SER A 214 0.92 25.94 -5.30
CA SER A 214 2.04 26.77 -5.78
C SER A 214 1.72 27.45 -7.11
N LEU A 215 1.03 26.77 -8.02
CA LEU A 215 0.60 27.31 -9.30
C LEU A 215 -0.42 28.43 -9.12
N ARG A 216 -1.45 28.21 -8.28
CA ARG A 216 -2.47 29.22 -7.96
C ARG A 216 -1.84 30.49 -7.37
N LYS A 217 -0.88 30.35 -6.45
CA LYS A 217 -0.16 31.49 -5.87
C LYS A 217 0.63 32.28 -6.92
N ARG A 218 1.27 31.61 -7.87
CA ARG A 218 2.02 32.26 -8.96
C ARG A 218 1.09 33.01 -9.92
N GLN A 219 -0.06 32.41 -10.27
CA GLN A 219 -1.06 33.06 -11.11
C GLN A 219 -1.61 34.32 -10.45
N ALA A 220 -2.02 34.24 -9.18
CA ALA A 220 -2.50 35.40 -8.43
C ALA A 220 -1.44 36.52 -8.31
N ALA A 221 -0.16 36.17 -8.18
CA ALA A 221 0.93 37.16 -8.14
C ALA A 221 1.17 37.84 -9.50
N LEU A 222 0.97 37.14 -10.61
CA LEU A 222 1.06 37.69 -11.97
C LEU A 222 -0.15 38.57 -12.30
N GLU A 223 -1.34 38.23 -11.81
CA GLU A 223 -2.55 39.05 -11.98
C GLU A 223 -2.52 40.34 -11.14
N ALA A 224 -1.73 40.36 -10.06
CA ALA A 224 -1.60 41.51 -9.17
C ALA A 224 -0.45 42.49 -9.55
N SER A 225 0.36 42.15 -10.55
CA SER A 225 1.50 42.96 -11.03
C SER A 225 1.19 43.68 -12.33
#